data_AF-A0A961FWL3-F1
#
_entry.id   AF-A0A961FWL3-F1
#
_cell.length_a   1.000
_cell.length_b   1.000
_cell.length_c   1.000
_cell.angle_alpha   90.00
_cell.angle_beta   90.00
_cell.angle_gamma   90.00
#
_symmetry.space_group_name_H-M   'P 1'
#
loop_
_entity.id
_entity.type
_entity.pdbx_description
1 polymer ?
#
loop_
_entity_poly.entity_id
_entity_poly.type
_entity_poly.pdbx_seq_one_letter_code
_entity_poly.pdbx_strand_id
1 'polypeptide(L)'
;MNTICEFFRRRAWLRVAVVAWITPSLLFLPGGTRANPSGGIVTSGAVEFGDGLGGHLQLRQSTDKAIINWEEFSISAGEITEFLQPGASSAVLNRVVSGNPSAIQGALRANGKVFVINPNGIVVGTSGTIDVAGLVLSTLDVSDAEFLSGGDMIFRGNGN
;
A
#
# COMPACT_ATOMS: atom_id res chain seq x y z
N MET A 1 -58.98 17.07 -50.58
CA MET A 1 -59.69 16.10 -49.73
C MET A 1 -58.69 15.58 -48.70
N ASN A 2 -58.59 16.27 -47.57
CA ASN A 2 -57.72 15.93 -46.43
C ASN A 2 -58.21 16.72 -45.21
N THR A 3 -58.06 16.11 -44.01
CA THR A 3 -58.06 16.73 -42.66
C THR A 3 -59.38 17.38 -42.17
N ILE A 4 -59.81 17.45 -40.90
CA ILE A 4 -59.31 17.13 -39.54
C ILE A 4 -60.48 17.39 -38.56
N CYS A 5 -60.51 16.69 -37.40
CA CYS A 5 -61.06 17.03 -36.06
C CYS A 5 -62.46 17.68 -35.91
N GLU A 6 -63.19 17.61 -34.80
CA GLU A 6 -63.13 17.04 -33.44
C GLU A 6 -64.55 17.26 -32.84
N PHE A 7 -64.87 16.58 -31.73
CA PHE A 7 -65.75 16.99 -30.59
C PHE A 7 -66.54 15.76 -30.12
N PHE A 8 -66.71 15.39 -28.85
CA PHE A 8 -66.32 15.94 -27.54
C PHE A 8 -66.82 14.91 -26.49
N ARG A 9 -66.04 14.53 -25.46
CA ARG A 9 -66.64 14.17 -24.15
C ARG A 9 -65.68 14.21 -22.96
N ARG A 10 -65.81 15.30 -22.21
CA ARG A 10 -66.00 15.40 -20.74
C ARG A 10 -64.90 14.88 -19.79
N ARG A 11 -64.13 15.86 -19.28
CA ARG A 11 -63.71 16.13 -17.89
C ARG A 11 -64.03 15.03 -16.85
N ALA A 12 -62.99 14.43 -16.28
CA ALA A 12 -63.00 13.86 -14.93
C ALA A 12 -61.76 14.38 -14.17
N TRP A 13 -62.01 14.87 -12.97
CA TRP A 13 -61.11 15.67 -12.15
C TRP A 13 -60.24 14.77 -11.26
N LEU A 14 -58.99 15.21 -11.05
CA LEU A 14 -58.17 15.05 -9.83
C LEU A 14 -58.41 13.81 -8.95
N ARG A 15 -57.37 12.98 -8.75
CA ARG A 15 -56.78 12.75 -7.41
C ARG A 15 -55.62 11.74 -7.41
N VAL A 16 -54.60 12.12 -6.64
CA VAL A 16 -53.50 11.35 -6.04
C VAL A 16 -52.33 10.94 -6.95
N ALA A 17 -51.33 11.83 -6.99
CA ALA A 17 -49.94 11.44 -7.15
C ALA A 17 -49.47 10.69 -5.89
N VAL A 18 -48.91 9.49 -6.06
CA VAL A 18 -48.00 8.89 -5.08
C VAL A 18 -46.67 8.72 -5.78
N VAL A 19 -45.82 9.73 -5.62
CA VAL A 19 -44.39 9.62 -5.93
C VAL A 19 -43.77 8.86 -4.76
N ALA A 20 -43.52 7.56 -4.96
CA ALA A 20 -42.78 6.75 -4.01
C ALA A 20 -41.28 7.12 -4.14
N TRP A 21 -40.79 7.95 -3.22
CA TRP A 21 -39.37 8.22 -3.08
C TRP A 21 -38.68 6.98 -2.51
N ILE A 22 -38.11 6.15 -3.37
CA ILE A 22 -37.16 5.12 -2.95
C ILE A 22 -35.84 5.84 -2.67
N THR A 23 -35.56 6.12 -1.40
CA THR A 23 -34.21 6.54 -0.99
C THR A 23 -33.27 5.36 -1.19
N PRO A 24 -32.23 5.44 -2.02
CA PRO A 24 -31.15 4.48 -1.96
C PRO A 24 -30.40 4.75 -0.65
N SER A 25 -30.58 3.89 0.34
CA SER A 25 -29.69 3.84 1.49
C SER A 25 -28.28 3.58 0.96
N LEU A 26 -27.43 4.61 0.96
CA LEU A 26 -26.00 4.44 0.71
C LEU A 26 -25.47 3.51 1.80
N LEU A 27 -25.16 2.27 1.43
CA LEU A 27 -24.29 1.42 2.22
C LEU A 27 -22.92 2.11 2.24
N PHE A 28 -22.63 2.80 3.34
CA PHE A 28 -21.29 3.25 3.65
C PHE A 28 -20.51 1.98 3.97
N LEU A 29 -19.89 1.39 2.96
CA LEU A 29 -18.85 0.39 3.17
C LEU A 29 -17.65 1.18 3.70
N PRO A 30 -17.28 1.06 4.99
CA PRO A 30 -16.02 1.63 5.42
C PRO A 30 -14.94 1.00 4.54
N GLY A 31 -14.35 1.81 3.66
CA GLY A 31 -13.17 1.40 2.91
C GLY A 31 -12.14 1.03 3.96
N GLY A 32 -11.70 -0.23 3.96
CA GLY A 32 -10.64 -0.67 4.85
C GLY A 32 -9.49 0.31 4.71
N THR A 33 -9.14 1.00 5.80
CA THR A 33 -7.93 1.81 5.84
C THR A 33 -6.80 0.87 5.46
N ARG A 34 -6.11 1.14 4.34
CA ARG A 34 -4.97 0.33 3.90
C ARG A 34 -3.83 0.61 4.86
N ALA A 35 -3.81 -0.18 5.93
CA ALA A 35 -2.77 -0.25 6.91
C ALA A 35 -1.60 -1.07 6.35
N ASN A 36 -0.35 -0.71 6.69
CA ASN A 36 0.93 -1.25 6.21
C ASN A 36 1.38 -0.82 4.79
N PRO A 37 2.66 -1.06 4.41
CA PRO A 37 3.15 -0.84 3.06
C PRO A 37 2.25 -1.51 2.02
N SER A 38 2.11 -0.86 0.87
CA SER A 38 1.13 -1.26 -0.14
C SER A 38 1.65 -1.12 -1.56
N GLY A 39 1.06 -1.90 -2.47
CA GLY A 39 1.50 -1.97 -3.87
C GLY A 39 2.86 -2.64 -4.02
N GLY A 40 3.19 -3.59 -3.14
CA GLY A 40 4.44 -4.35 -3.19
C GLY A 40 4.47 -5.34 -4.36
N ILE A 41 5.54 -5.31 -5.13
CA ILE A 41 5.82 -6.26 -6.23
C ILE A 41 7.22 -6.83 -6.00
N VAL A 42 7.31 -8.15 -5.85
CA VAL A 42 8.60 -8.86 -5.74
C VAL A 42 9.25 -8.89 -7.12
N THR A 43 10.43 -8.26 -7.25
CA THR A 43 11.19 -8.21 -8.50
C THR A 43 12.39 -9.16 -8.51
N SER A 44 12.83 -9.63 -7.34
CA SER A 44 13.86 -10.66 -7.19
C SER A 44 13.71 -11.42 -5.88
N GLY A 45 14.14 -12.68 -5.87
CA GLY A 45 13.94 -13.60 -4.75
C GLY A 45 12.49 -14.08 -4.63
N ALA A 46 12.15 -14.65 -3.48
CA ALA A 46 10.80 -15.12 -3.18
C ALA A 46 10.35 -14.62 -1.81
N VAL A 47 9.22 -13.90 -1.82
CA VAL A 47 8.56 -13.35 -0.63
C VAL A 47 7.06 -13.56 -0.76
N GLU A 48 6.46 -14.20 0.23
CA GLU A 48 5.00 -14.36 0.34
C GLU A 48 4.44 -13.28 1.28
N PHE A 49 3.35 -12.65 0.86
CA PHE A 49 2.67 -11.60 1.60
C PHE A 49 1.53 -12.20 2.41
N GLY A 50 1.52 -11.93 3.72
CA GLY A 50 0.37 -12.19 4.58
C GLY A 50 -0.82 -11.30 4.23
N ASP A 51 -1.97 -11.63 4.80
CA ASP A 51 -3.24 -10.94 4.57
C ASP A 51 -3.32 -9.53 5.21
N GLY A 52 -2.37 -9.17 6.08
CA GLY A 52 -2.31 -7.87 6.73
C GLY A 52 -3.40 -7.65 7.79
N LEU A 53 -4.08 -8.71 8.24
CA LEU A 53 -5.21 -8.59 9.16
C LEU A 53 -4.78 -7.96 10.49
N GLY A 54 -5.65 -7.11 11.04
CA GLY A 54 -5.40 -6.43 12.31
C GLY A 54 -4.24 -5.43 12.27
N GLY A 55 -3.78 -5.02 11.08
CA GLY A 55 -2.65 -4.09 10.94
C GLY A 55 -1.29 -4.76 11.08
N HIS A 56 -1.20 -6.10 11.02
CA HIS A 56 0.06 -6.83 11.01
C HIS A 56 0.32 -7.44 9.62
N LEU A 57 1.16 -6.78 8.82
CA LEU A 57 1.66 -7.32 7.55
C LEU A 57 2.89 -8.17 7.80
N GLN A 58 2.75 -9.48 7.64
CA GLN A 58 3.87 -10.40 7.70
C GLN A 58 4.35 -10.76 6.29
N LEU A 59 5.66 -10.65 6.04
CA LEU A 59 6.29 -11.00 4.79
C LEU A 59 7.23 -12.19 5.02
N ARG A 60 6.96 -13.32 4.37
CA ARG A 60 7.74 -14.55 4.50
C ARG A 60 8.70 -14.67 3.33
N GLN A 61 9.96 -14.34 3.57
CA GLN A 61 11.03 -14.46 2.58
C GLN A 61 11.64 -15.86 2.65
N SER A 62 11.75 -16.54 1.52
CA SER A 62 12.33 -17.90 1.43
C SER A 62 13.70 -17.94 0.76
N THR A 63 14.13 -16.86 0.11
CA THR A 63 15.48 -16.71 -0.47
C THR A 63 16.40 -15.88 0.43
N ASP A 64 17.71 -16.04 0.34
CA ASP A 64 18.64 -15.25 1.17
C ASP A 64 18.60 -13.75 0.88
N LYS A 65 18.26 -13.39 -0.35
CA LYS A 65 18.03 -11.99 -0.76
C LYS A 65 16.72 -11.90 -1.52
N ALA A 66 16.02 -10.78 -1.31
CA ALA A 66 14.83 -10.44 -2.07
C ALA A 66 14.76 -8.93 -2.30
N ILE A 67 14.11 -8.54 -3.39
CA ILE A 67 13.83 -7.15 -3.73
C ILE A 67 12.33 -7.00 -3.92
N ILE A 68 11.77 -5.99 -3.26
CA ILE A 68 10.37 -5.62 -3.35
C ILE A 68 10.30 -4.14 -3.72
N ASN A 69 9.67 -3.85 -4.85
CA ASN A 69 9.32 -2.48 -5.22
C ASN A 69 7.93 -2.16 -4.66
N TRP A 70 7.77 -0.99 -4.06
CA TRP A 70 6.56 -0.57 -3.37
C TRP A 70 5.99 0.72 -3.97
N GLU A 71 4.68 0.79 -4.12
CA GLU A 71 4.00 2.07 -4.34
C GLU A 71 4.08 2.94 -3.08
N GLU A 72 3.89 2.37 -1.90
CA GLU A 72 4.03 3.07 -0.63
C GLU A 72 4.67 2.16 0.42
N PHE A 73 5.67 2.69 1.12
CA PHE A 73 6.27 2.03 2.29
C PHE A 73 6.14 2.94 3.51
N SER A 74 4.98 2.88 4.15
CA SER A 74 4.68 3.56 5.41
C SER A 74 4.06 2.55 6.37
N ILE A 75 4.27 2.76 7.66
CA ILE A 75 3.75 1.91 8.74
C ILE A 75 3.12 2.85 9.75
N SER A 76 1.80 2.90 9.83
CA SER A 76 1.08 3.81 10.74
C SER A 76 1.23 3.38 12.21
N ALA A 77 0.93 4.29 13.13
CA ALA A 77 0.92 3.95 14.55
C ALA A 77 -0.06 2.79 14.84
N GLY A 78 0.40 1.79 15.58
CA GLY A 78 -0.35 0.56 15.86
C GLY A 78 -0.22 -0.54 14.81
N GLU A 79 0.42 -0.26 13.66
CA GLU A 79 0.69 -1.26 12.63
C GLU A 79 2.05 -1.92 12.81
N ILE A 80 2.18 -3.14 12.28
CA ILE A 80 3.41 -3.93 12.30
C ILE A 80 3.67 -4.46 10.90
N THR A 81 4.84 -4.14 10.33
CA THR A 81 5.38 -4.84 9.17
C THR A 81 6.53 -5.74 9.63
N GLU A 82 6.41 -7.04 9.42
CA GLU A 82 7.36 -8.04 9.92
C GLU A 82 7.91 -8.91 8.79
N PHE A 83 9.22 -8.92 8.61
CA PHE A 83 9.92 -9.79 7.67
C PHE A 83 10.44 -11.05 8.39
N LEU A 84 9.91 -12.20 8.00
CA LEU A 84 10.41 -13.51 8.39
C LEU A 84 11.32 -14.04 7.28
N GLN A 85 12.64 -13.95 7.50
CA GLN A 85 13.69 -14.26 6.55
C GLN A 85 14.39 -15.59 6.92
N PRO A 86 15.14 -16.23 6.00
CA PRO A 86 15.80 -17.52 6.30
C PRO A 86 16.76 -17.47 7.49
N GLY A 87 17.44 -16.35 7.71
CA GLY A 87 18.29 -16.14 8.89
C GLY A 87 18.77 -14.70 9.05
N ALA A 88 19.56 -14.46 10.09
CA ALA A 88 20.04 -13.12 10.45
C ALA A 88 20.97 -12.47 9.39
N SER A 89 21.58 -13.29 8.53
CA SER A 89 22.41 -12.82 7.41
C SER A 89 21.61 -12.48 6.16
N SER A 90 20.38 -12.98 6.04
CA SER A 90 19.50 -12.74 4.89
C SER A 90 19.06 -11.27 4.85
N ALA A 91 18.76 -10.77 3.66
CA ALA A 91 18.42 -9.37 3.44
C ALA A 91 17.21 -9.18 2.53
N VAL A 92 16.42 -8.15 2.79
CA VAL A 92 15.36 -7.67 1.89
C VAL A 92 15.63 -6.22 1.53
N LEU A 93 15.49 -5.89 0.25
CA LEU A 93 15.51 -4.53 -0.26
C LEU A 93 14.10 -4.08 -0.58
N ASN A 94 13.62 -3.07 0.13
CA ASN A 94 12.36 -2.40 -0.10
C ASN A 94 12.65 -1.07 -0.81
N ARG A 95 12.18 -0.92 -2.04
CA ARG A 95 12.37 0.31 -2.82
C ARG A 95 11.03 0.95 -3.12
N VAL A 96 10.83 2.19 -2.67
CA VAL A 96 9.64 2.97 -3.04
C VAL A 96 9.85 3.55 -4.44
N VAL A 97 8.90 3.28 -5.34
CA VAL A 97 8.96 3.72 -6.74
C VAL A 97 7.98 4.87 -7.06
N SER A 98 7.13 5.23 -6.11
CA SER A 98 6.26 6.41 -6.21
C SER A 98 6.95 7.68 -5.68
N GLY A 99 6.24 8.81 -5.74
CA GLY A 99 6.70 10.10 -5.19
C GLY A 99 6.40 10.34 -3.71
N ASN A 100 5.89 9.33 -2.98
CA ASN A 100 5.47 9.52 -1.59
C ASN A 100 6.63 9.24 -0.61
N PRO A 101 6.86 10.09 0.42
CA PRO A 101 7.82 9.80 1.47
C PRO A 101 7.38 8.61 2.33
N SER A 102 8.32 7.96 2.99
CA SER A 102 8.07 6.87 3.93
C SER A 102 7.89 7.43 5.35
N ALA A 103 6.78 7.08 6.01
CA ALA A 103 6.55 7.39 7.41
C ALA A 103 6.42 6.11 8.24
N ILE A 104 7.40 5.84 9.10
CA ILE A 104 7.41 4.70 10.02
C ILE A 104 7.00 5.20 11.41
N GLN A 105 5.69 5.14 11.68
CA GLN A 105 5.08 5.50 12.95
C GLN A 105 4.70 4.27 13.79
N GLY A 106 4.62 3.09 13.18
CA GLY A 106 4.42 1.79 13.84
C GLY A 106 5.71 0.98 13.99
N ALA A 107 5.63 -0.34 13.87
CA ALA A 107 6.76 -1.24 14.06
C ALA A 107 7.24 -1.88 12.76
N LEU A 108 8.54 -1.72 12.45
CA LEU A 108 9.24 -2.51 11.45
C LEU A 108 10.05 -3.60 12.16
N ARG A 109 9.76 -4.86 11.87
CA ARG A 109 10.40 -6.03 12.49
C ARG A 109 11.05 -6.94 11.46
N ALA A 110 12.19 -7.53 11.79
CA ALA A 110 12.78 -8.60 11.00
C ALA A 110 13.77 -9.43 11.81
N ASN A 111 13.84 -10.74 11.52
CA ASN A 111 14.93 -11.56 12.05
C ASN A 111 16.24 -11.41 11.25
N GLY A 112 16.22 -10.77 10.08
CA GLY A 112 17.39 -10.48 9.24
C GLY A 112 17.55 -8.98 8.94
N LYS A 113 18.16 -8.67 7.80
CA LYS A 113 18.51 -7.31 7.39
C LYS A 113 17.42 -6.70 6.52
N VAL A 114 17.12 -5.43 6.74
CA VAL A 114 16.13 -4.66 5.99
C VAL A 114 16.76 -3.40 5.42
N PHE A 115 16.63 -3.23 4.11
CA PHE A 115 16.97 -2.00 3.40
C PHE A 115 15.66 -1.32 3.00
N VAL A 116 15.55 -0.03 3.25
CA VAL A 116 14.45 0.81 2.76
C VAL A 116 15.06 1.97 1.99
N ILE A 117 14.71 2.05 0.71
CA ILE A 117 15.14 3.10 -0.21
C ILE A 117 13.91 3.91 -0.60
N ASN A 118 13.94 5.20 -0.30
CA ASN A 118 12.92 6.14 -0.74
C ASN A 118 13.54 7.51 -1.02
N PRO A 119 13.73 7.89 -2.30
CA PRO A 119 14.28 9.18 -2.68
C PRO A 119 13.49 10.40 -2.19
N ASN A 120 12.22 10.22 -1.83
CA ASN A 120 11.35 11.29 -1.33
C ASN A 120 11.49 11.52 0.19
N GLY A 121 12.34 10.74 0.87
CA GLY A 121 12.58 10.85 2.30
C GLY A 121 11.99 9.71 3.11
N ILE A 122 12.61 9.47 4.26
CA ILE A 122 12.20 8.45 5.22
C ILE A 122 12.20 9.10 6.61
N VAL A 123 11.07 9.02 7.30
CA VAL A 123 10.90 9.52 8.67
C VAL A 123 10.52 8.37 9.57
N VAL A 124 11.29 8.18 10.65
CA VAL A 124 10.90 7.33 11.78
C VAL A 124 10.31 8.25 12.84
N GLY A 125 9.01 8.12 13.08
CA GLY A 125 8.26 8.96 14.00
C GLY A 125 8.57 8.64 15.47
N THR A 126 8.06 9.45 16.39
CA THR A 126 8.28 9.28 17.84
C THR A 126 7.71 7.98 18.42
N SER A 127 6.68 7.42 17.79
CA SER A 127 6.12 6.10 18.11
C SER A 127 6.72 4.96 17.25
N GLY A 128 7.54 5.31 16.26
CA GLY A 128 8.15 4.37 15.34
C GLY A 128 9.18 3.49 16.05
N THR A 129 9.09 2.18 15.83
CA THR A 129 10.05 1.21 16.36
C THR A 129 10.64 0.39 15.23
N ILE A 130 11.95 0.13 15.31
CA ILE A 130 12.66 -0.71 14.36
C ILE A 130 13.43 -1.77 15.16
N ASP A 131 13.10 -3.04 14.91
CA ASP A 131 13.73 -4.20 15.54
C ASP A 131 14.14 -5.19 14.45
N VAL A 132 15.39 -5.07 14.00
CA VAL A 132 15.95 -5.82 12.87
C VAL A 132 17.40 -6.19 13.13
N ALA A 133 17.92 -7.23 12.46
CA ALA A 133 19.32 -7.63 12.60
C ALA A 133 20.30 -6.65 11.93
N GLY A 134 19.83 -5.90 10.93
CA GLY A 134 20.58 -4.81 10.31
C GLY A 134 19.66 -3.91 9.52
N LEU A 135 19.90 -2.59 9.58
CA LEU A 135 19.05 -1.58 8.96
C LEU A 135 19.86 -0.69 8.04
N VAL A 136 19.31 -0.44 6.85
CA VAL A 136 19.73 0.67 6.00
C VAL A 136 18.48 1.47 5.58
N LEU A 137 18.49 2.76 5.87
CA LEU A 137 17.50 3.72 5.38
C LEU A 137 18.24 4.72 4.49
N SER A 138 17.82 4.86 3.24
CA SER A 138 18.52 5.70 2.27
C SER A 138 17.56 6.44 1.36
N THR A 139 17.88 7.71 1.08
CA THR A 139 17.28 8.47 -0.03
C THR A 139 18.03 8.27 -1.34
N LEU A 140 19.25 7.74 -1.28
CA LEU A 140 20.03 7.31 -2.43
C LEU A 140 19.71 5.86 -2.79
N ASP A 141 19.78 5.52 -4.07
CA ASP A 141 19.47 4.19 -4.56
C ASP A 141 20.72 3.31 -4.67
N VAL A 142 20.55 1.99 -4.66
CA VAL A 142 21.57 0.99 -4.98
C VAL A 142 21.04 0.13 -6.13
N SER A 143 21.90 -0.28 -7.07
CA SER A 143 21.42 -1.15 -8.14
C SER A 143 21.04 -2.55 -7.61
N ASP A 144 20.07 -3.19 -8.26
CA ASP A 144 19.67 -4.56 -7.92
C ASP A 144 20.85 -5.53 -8.01
N ALA A 145 21.73 -5.35 -8.99
CA ALA A 145 22.92 -6.18 -9.17
C ALA A 145 23.91 -6.04 -7.99
N GLU A 146 24.19 -4.81 -7.54
CA GLU A 146 25.07 -4.57 -6.39
C GLU A 146 24.47 -5.20 -5.12
N PHE A 147 23.18 -4.98 -4.85
CA PHE A 147 22.49 -5.59 -3.71
C PHE A 147 22.55 -7.12 -3.74
N LEU A 148 22.23 -7.73 -4.88
CA LEU A 148 22.22 -9.18 -5.05
C LEU A 148 23.63 -9.79 -4.95
N SER A 149 24.66 -9.09 -5.44
CA SER A 149 26.05 -9.55 -5.34
C SER A 149 26.57 -9.62 -3.90
N GLY A 150 26.13 -8.69 -3.03
CA GLY A 150 26.53 -8.65 -1.62
C GLY A 150 27.96 -8.21 -1.34
N GLY A 151 28.65 -7.68 -2.36
CA GLY A 151 29.91 -6.96 -2.19
C GLY A 151 29.67 -5.51 -1.78
N ASP A 152 30.54 -4.63 -2.26
CA ASP A 152 30.42 -3.20 -1.99
C ASP A 152 29.14 -2.62 -2.62
N MET A 153 28.26 -2.10 -1.79
CA MET A 153 27.04 -1.40 -2.21
C MET A 153 27.33 0.09 -2.26
N ILE A 154 27.29 0.67 -3.46
CA ILE A 154 27.51 2.11 -3.65
C ILE A 154 26.15 2.77 -3.90
N PHE A 155 25.73 3.58 -2.93
CA PHE A 155 24.50 4.33 -3.00
C PHE A 155 24.68 5.59 -3.84
N ARG A 156 23.81 5.80 -4.83
CA ARG A 156 23.91 6.87 -5.83
C ARG A 156 22.55 7.48 -6.16
N GLY A 157 22.57 8.66 -6.76
CA GLY A 157 21.37 9.40 -7.17
C GLY A 157 21.26 10.75 -6.47
N ASN A 158 20.20 11.49 -6.78
CA ASN A 158 19.86 12.70 -6.06
C ASN A 158 18.68 12.35 -5.13
N GLY A 159 18.90 12.42 -3.82
CA GLY A 159 17.78 12.49 -2.88
C GLY A 159 17.09 13.83 -3.10
N ASN A 160 15.74 13.83 -3.12
CA ASN A 160 14.96 15.05 -3.30
C ASN A 160 14.80 15.82 -1.98
#